data_AF-O76621-F1
#
_entry.id   AF-O76621-F1
#
_cell.length_a   1.000
_cell.length_b   1.000
_cell.length_c   1.000
_cell.angle_alpha   90.00
_cell.angle_beta   90.00
_cell.angle_gamma   90.00
#
_symmetry.space_group_name_H-M   'P 1'
#
loop_
_entity.id
_entity.type
_entity.pdbx_description
1 polymer ?
#
loop_
_entity_poly.entity_id
_entity_poly.type
_entity_poly.pdbx_seq_one_letter_code
_entity_poly.pdbx_strand_id
1 'polypeptide(L)'
;MEVEIEDIDEVATLTETDIVEIQTKLIEDLQEMVVKDKEKHEKLLKLGEHVLDEQTRLRTRLSEEFGDFLNRSKRSLTRNFETADGNVYSFEKNLRELLHLYITVHNRVKQDEKEVAKQDEFLNQIDRNEMELKDLRDNIRSLRSELTVDVGPVSSVTSKTSGIEANFIVKPYKPLETELATQIVRVNRELEILKMQLPNCDHFPNLMNPVQKLGEKVTGMVMKDLPAKKLQDFLDTLPPMKRD
;
A
#
# COMPACT_ATOMS: atom_id res chain seq x y z
N MET A 1 -2.62 -67.79 -91.30
CA MET A 1 -2.63 -68.26 -89.90
C MET A 1 -4.10 -68.28 -89.52
N GLU A 2 -4.75 -69.38 -89.87
CA GLU A 2 -6.15 -69.62 -89.56
C GLU A 2 -6.20 -69.87 -88.04
N VAL A 3 -6.81 -68.94 -87.32
CA VAL A 3 -7.09 -69.13 -85.90
C VAL A 3 -8.29 -70.06 -85.86
N GLU A 4 -8.04 -71.34 -85.61
CA GLU A 4 -9.05 -72.28 -85.17
C GLU A 4 -9.70 -71.67 -83.93
N ILE A 5 -10.94 -71.22 -84.10
CA ILE A 5 -11.82 -70.97 -82.96
C ILE A 5 -12.15 -72.38 -82.49
N GLU A 6 -11.38 -72.88 -81.51
CA GLU A 6 -11.83 -73.98 -80.67
C GLU A 6 -13.24 -73.62 -80.22
N ASP A 7 -14.18 -74.48 -80.60
CA ASP A 7 -15.58 -74.40 -80.22
C ASP A 7 -15.65 -74.13 -78.72
N ILE A 8 -16.05 -72.89 -78.40
CA ILE A 8 -16.20 -72.44 -77.02
C ILE A 8 -17.26 -73.33 -76.39
N ASP A 9 -16.73 -74.22 -75.56
CA ASP A 9 -17.22 -74.76 -74.32
C ASP A 9 -18.71 -75.02 -74.24
N GLU A 10 -19.02 -76.30 -73.99
CA GLU A 10 -20.23 -76.76 -73.30
C GLU A 10 -20.86 -75.62 -72.50
N VAL A 11 -21.86 -74.97 -73.11
CA VAL A 11 -22.87 -74.25 -72.34
C VAL A 11 -23.58 -75.37 -71.61
N ALA A 12 -23.04 -75.76 -70.46
CA ALA A 12 -23.68 -76.66 -69.53
C ALA A 12 -25.11 -76.15 -69.41
N THR A 13 -26.04 -76.90 -70.00
CA THR A 13 -27.45 -76.60 -69.94
C THR A 13 -27.83 -76.73 -68.48
N LEU A 14 -27.74 -75.61 -67.76
CA LEU A 14 -28.22 -75.47 -66.39
C LEU A 14 -29.68 -75.92 -66.43
N THR A 15 -29.95 -77.04 -65.78
CA THR A 15 -31.30 -77.51 -65.59
C THR A 15 -32.03 -76.54 -64.66
N GLU A 16 -33.36 -76.50 -64.71
CA GLU A 16 -34.14 -75.71 -63.73
C GLU A 16 -33.73 -76.05 -62.29
N THR A 17 -33.34 -77.30 -62.04
CA THR A 17 -32.82 -77.78 -60.76
C THR A 17 -31.54 -77.05 -60.34
N ASP A 18 -30.57 -76.87 -61.25
CA ASP A 18 -29.30 -76.19 -60.94
C ASP A 18 -29.54 -74.71 -60.60
N ILE A 19 -30.47 -74.06 -61.31
CA ILE A 19 -30.87 -72.67 -61.02
C ILE A 19 -31.48 -72.58 -59.62
N VAL A 20 -32.36 -73.51 -59.25
CA VAL A 20 -32.97 -73.55 -57.92
C VAL A 20 -31.93 -73.80 -56.83
N GLU A 21 -30.94 -74.67 -57.04
CA GLU A 21 -29.85 -74.88 -56.09
C GLU A 21 -29.00 -73.61 -55.90
N ILE A 22 -28.61 -72.95 -57.00
CA ILE A 22 -27.84 -71.70 -56.95
C ILE A 22 -28.64 -70.61 -56.21
N GLN A 23 -29.94 -70.47 -56.53
CA GLN A 23 -30.81 -69.50 -55.85
C GLN A 23 -30.97 -69.80 -54.36
N THR A 24 -31.12 -71.08 -54.00
CA THR A 24 -31.22 -71.50 -52.60
C THR A 24 -29.94 -71.16 -51.84
N LYS A 25 -28.77 -71.44 -52.43
CA LYS A 25 -27.47 -71.12 -51.83
C LYS A 25 -27.24 -69.62 -51.68
N LEU A 26 -27.63 -68.82 -52.68
CA LEU A 26 -27.59 -67.36 -52.59
C LEU A 26 -28.50 -66.82 -51.48
N ILE A 27 -29.68 -67.41 -51.29
CA ILE A 27 -30.59 -67.04 -50.20
C ILE A 27 -29.98 -67.40 -48.84
N GLU A 28 -29.36 -68.57 -48.71
CA GLU A 28 -28.65 -68.98 -47.49
C GLU A 28 -27.49 -68.02 -47.15
N ASP A 29 -26.66 -67.67 -48.14
CA ASP A 29 -25.55 -66.72 -47.97
C ASP A 29 -26.06 -65.32 -47.57
N LEU A 30 -27.14 -64.84 -48.21
CA LEU A 30 -27.80 -63.58 -47.85
C LEU A 30 -28.35 -63.61 -46.43
N GLN A 31 -28.98 -64.72 -46.04
CA GLN A 31 -29.51 -64.90 -44.69
C GLN A 31 -28.39 -64.90 -43.65
N GLU A 32 -27.28 -65.59 -43.90
CA GLU A 32 -26.12 -65.59 -43.03
C GLU A 32 -25.51 -64.19 -42.90
N MET A 33 -25.40 -63.46 -44.01
CA MET A 33 -24.90 -62.07 -44.02
C MET A 33 -25.80 -61.15 -43.19
N VAL A 34 -27.12 -61.24 -43.34
CA VAL A 34 -28.09 -60.42 -42.58
C VAL A 34 -28.01 -60.73 -41.09
N VAL A 35 -27.87 -62.00 -40.71
CA VAL A 35 -27.71 -62.40 -39.30
C VAL A 35 -26.42 -61.84 -38.72
N LYS A 36 -25.28 -61.97 -39.42
CA LYS A 36 -24.00 -61.40 -38.99
C LYS A 36 -24.05 -59.89 -38.84
N ASP A 37 -24.70 -59.20 -39.78
CA ASP A 37 -24.82 -57.74 -39.73
C ASP A 37 -25.73 -57.28 -38.58
N LYS A 38 -26.83 -58.01 -38.32
CA LYS A 38 -27.68 -57.79 -37.14
C LYS A 38 -26.88 -57.94 -35.84
N GLU A 39 -26.09 -59.01 -35.69
CA GLU A 39 -25.25 -59.22 -34.50
C GLU A 39 -24.22 -58.09 -34.30
N LYS A 40 -23.66 -57.58 -35.41
CA LYS A 40 -22.74 -56.44 -35.37
C LYS A 40 -23.46 -55.16 -34.93
N HIS A 41 -24.66 -54.91 -35.44
CA HIS A 41 -25.49 -53.78 -35.02
C HIS A 41 -25.91 -53.86 -33.55
N GLU A 42 -26.24 -55.05 -33.04
CA GLU A 42 -26.53 -55.25 -31.61
C GLU A 42 -25.31 -54.96 -30.72
N LYS A 43 -24.10 -55.36 -31.14
CA LYS A 43 -22.86 -55.02 -30.43
C LYS A 43 -22.59 -53.51 -30.45
N LEU A 44 -22.81 -52.86 -31.60
CA LEU A 44 -22.66 -51.41 -31.75
C LEU A 44 -23.65 -50.66 -30.84
N LEU A 45 -24.89 -51.14 -30.73
CA LEU A 45 -25.91 -50.53 -29.89
C LEU A 45 -25.51 -50.60 -28.40
N LYS A 46 -25.08 -51.77 -27.92
CA LYS A 46 -24.57 -51.94 -26.55
C LYS A 46 -23.36 -51.05 -26.25
N LEU A 47 -22.45 -50.90 -27.21
CA LEU A 47 -21.33 -49.98 -27.08
C LEU A 47 -21.80 -48.52 -27.00
N GLY A 48 -22.79 -48.14 -27.82
CA GLY A 48 -23.41 -46.82 -27.78
C GLY A 48 -24.07 -46.51 -26.44
N GLU A 49 -24.80 -47.47 -25.87
CA GLU A 49 -25.40 -47.36 -24.53
C GLU A 49 -24.33 -47.16 -23.45
N HIS A 50 -23.27 -47.96 -23.47
CA HIS A 50 -22.16 -47.81 -22.53
C HIS A 50 -21.47 -46.44 -22.65
N VAL A 51 -21.26 -45.93 -23.88
CA VAL A 51 -20.68 -44.60 -24.10
C VAL A 51 -21.59 -43.51 -23.56
N LEU A 52 -22.90 -43.63 -23.73
CA LEU A 52 -23.88 -42.68 -23.22
C LEU A 52 -23.89 -42.65 -21.68
N ASP A 53 -23.82 -43.81 -21.04
CA ASP A 53 -23.75 -43.94 -19.58
C ASP A 53 -22.47 -43.30 -19.03
N GLU A 54 -21.32 -43.57 -19.64
CA GLU A 54 -20.05 -42.96 -19.23
C GLU A 54 -20.03 -41.45 -19.47
N GLN A 55 -20.58 -40.97 -20.59
CA GLN A 55 -20.74 -39.54 -20.83
C GLN A 55 -21.64 -38.88 -19.79
N THR A 56 -22.74 -39.53 -19.41
CA THR A 56 -23.67 -39.03 -18.39
C THR A 56 -23.00 -38.98 -17.02
N ARG A 57 -22.26 -40.03 -16.64
CA ARG A 57 -21.45 -40.04 -15.40
C ARG A 57 -20.42 -38.93 -15.38
N LEU A 58 -19.66 -38.75 -16.46
CA LEU A 58 -18.65 -37.71 -16.58
C LEU A 58 -19.28 -36.32 -16.43
N ARG A 59 -20.42 -36.08 -17.09
CA ARG A 59 -21.17 -34.82 -17.00
C ARG A 59 -21.63 -34.54 -15.58
N THR A 60 -22.18 -35.53 -14.88
CA THR A 60 -22.63 -35.38 -13.50
C THR A 60 -21.46 -35.06 -12.57
N ARG A 61 -20.36 -35.81 -12.67
CA ARG A 61 -19.14 -35.55 -11.88
C ARG A 61 -18.60 -34.15 -12.11
N LEU A 62 -18.50 -33.72 -13.38
CA LEU A 62 -18.03 -32.38 -13.72
C LEU A 62 -18.93 -31.29 -13.13
N SER A 63 -20.26 -31.51 -13.17
CA SER A 63 -21.22 -30.58 -12.57
C SER A 63 -21.06 -30.48 -11.04
N GLU A 64 -20.81 -31.59 -10.36
CA GLU A 64 -20.55 -31.62 -8.91
C GLU A 64 -19.25 -30.90 -8.55
N GLU A 65 -18.15 -31.20 -9.27
CA GLU A 65 -16.85 -30.56 -9.06
C GLU A 65 -16.90 -29.04 -9.29
N PHE A 66 -17.58 -28.58 -10.34
CA PHE A 66 -17.81 -27.15 -10.57
C PHE A 66 -18.66 -26.52 -9.47
N GLY A 67 -19.69 -27.22 -8.99
CA GLY A 67 -20.53 -26.76 -7.87
C GLY A 67 -19.69 -26.57 -6.60
N ASP A 68 -18.85 -27.53 -6.28
CA ASP A 68 -17.92 -27.47 -5.15
C ASP A 68 -16.91 -26.34 -5.29
N PHE A 69 -16.32 -26.18 -6.46
CA PHE A 69 -15.39 -25.09 -6.77
C PHE A 69 -16.04 -23.71 -6.59
N LEU A 70 -17.25 -23.52 -7.13
CA LEU A 70 -17.99 -22.26 -6.98
C LEU A 70 -18.32 -21.97 -5.52
N ASN A 71 -18.75 -22.99 -4.76
CA ASN A 71 -19.04 -22.84 -3.33
C ASN A 71 -17.80 -22.51 -2.49
N ARG A 72 -16.63 -23.08 -2.82
CA ARG A 72 -15.35 -22.74 -2.17
C ARG A 72 -14.93 -21.31 -2.52
N SER A 73 -15.01 -20.96 -3.80
CA SER A 73 -14.69 -19.61 -4.30
C SER A 73 -15.57 -18.55 -3.65
N LYS A 74 -16.88 -18.78 -3.59
CA LYS A 74 -17.83 -17.87 -2.92
C LYS A 74 -17.49 -17.68 -1.44
N ARG A 75 -17.19 -18.76 -0.71
CA ARG A 75 -16.79 -18.70 0.71
C ARG A 75 -15.49 -17.92 0.91
N SER A 76 -14.50 -18.15 0.05
CA SER A 76 -13.22 -17.42 0.07
C SER A 76 -13.43 -15.92 -0.16
N LEU A 77 -14.20 -15.57 -1.20
CA LEU A 77 -14.49 -14.18 -1.54
C LEU A 77 -15.23 -13.45 -0.41
N THR A 78 -16.20 -14.12 0.22
CA THR A 78 -16.96 -13.57 1.35
C THR A 78 -16.05 -13.27 2.53
N ARG A 79 -15.18 -14.20 2.93
CA ARG A 79 -14.21 -13.99 4.02
C ARG A 79 -13.22 -12.86 3.71
N ASN A 80 -12.76 -12.77 2.47
CA ASN A 80 -11.86 -11.71 2.04
C ASN A 80 -12.54 -10.34 2.14
N PHE A 81 -13.81 -10.25 1.76
CA PHE A 81 -14.60 -9.03 1.89
C PHE A 81 -14.78 -8.62 3.36
N GLU A 82 -15.16 -9.56 4.23
CA GLU A 82 -15.29 -9.31 5.68
C GLU A 82 -13.96 -8.85 6.30
N THR A 83 -12.85 -9.45 5.88
CA THR A 83 -11.51 -9.05 6.35
C THR A 83 -11.14 -7.65 5.87
N ALA A 84 -11.42 -7.33 4.61
CA ALA A 84 -11.17 -5.99 4.07
C ALA A 84 -12.01 -4.93 4.78
N ASP A 85 -13.29 -5.22 5.05
CA ASP A 85 -14.19 -4.31 5.75
C ASP A 85 -13.70 -4.05 7.20
N GLY A 86 -13.27 -5.10 7.91
CA GLY A 86 -12.64 -4.97 9.22
C GLY A 86 -11.35 -4.14 9.20
N ASN A 87 -10.52 -4.29 8.16
CA ASN A 87 -9.30 -3.50 7.97
C ASN A 87 -9.63 -2.02 7.71
N VAL A 88 -10.65 -1.73 6.90
CA VAL A 88 -11.12 -0.35 6.64
C VAL A 88 -11.62 0.30 7.93
N TYR A 89 -12.46 -0.41 8.70
CA TYR A 89 -12.94 0.10 9.99
C TYR A 89 -11.79 0.43 10.95
N SER A 90 -10.80 -0.45 11.03
CA SER A 90 -9.59 -0.27 11.84
C SER A 90 -8.78 0.94 11.39
N PHE A 91 -8.62 1.12 10.08
CA PHE A 91 -7.93 2.25 9.49
C PHE A 91 -8.65 3.58 9.78
N GLU A 92 -9.97 3.63 9.64
CA GLU A 92 -10.75 4.81 9.98
C GLU A 92 -10.63 5.17 11.47
N LYS A 93 -10.62 4.19 12.36
CA LYS A 93 -10.41 4.41 13.79
C LYS A 93 -9.04 5.04 14.04
N ASN A 94 -7.99 4.51 13.44
CA ASN A 94 -6.63 5.05 13.57
C ASN A 94 -6.52 6.48 13.02
N LEU A 95 -7.19 6.79 11.90
CA LEU A 95 -7.25 8.16 11.38
C LEU A 95 -7.94 9.12 12.36
N ARG A 96 -9.03 8.70 13.00
CA ARG A 96 -9.72 9.49 14.02
C ARG A 96 -8.81 9.78 15.23
N GLU A 97 -8.07 8.78 15.69
CA GLU A 97 -7.10 8.94 16.78
C GLU A 97 -5.95 9.89 16.40
N LEU A 98 -5.41 9.76 15.19
CA LEU A 98 -4.37 10.65 14.68
C LEU A 98 -4.86 12.09 14.57
N LEU A 99 -6.10 12.31 14.09
CA LEU A 99 -6.70 13.63 14.01
C LEU A 99 -6.89 14.24 15.40
N HIS A 100 -7.31 13.44 16.38
CA HIS A 100 -7.46 13.91 17.76
C HIS A 100 -6.10 14.32 18.37
N LEU A 101 -5.05 13.54 18.10
CA LEU A 101 -3.70 13.88 18.52
C LEU A 101 -3.21 15.18 17.86
N TYR A 102 -3.45 15.34 16.56
CA TYR A 102 -3.11 16.56 15.82
C TYR A 102 -3.79 17.79 16.44
N ILE A 103 -5.10 17.72 16.72
CA ILE A 103 -5.85 18.82 17.35
C ILE A 103 -5.28 19.13 18.74
N THR A 104 -4.95 18.09 19.52
CA THR A 104 -4.39 18.25 20.87
C THR A 104 -3.03 18.95 20.82
N VAL A 105 -2.13 18.52 19.93
CA VAL A 105 -0.82 19.13 19.73
C VAL A 105 -0.97 20.57 19.23
N HIS A 106 -1.84 20.80 18.24
CA HIS A 106 -2.10 22.15 17.70
C HIS A 106 -2.60 23.12 18.78
N ASN A 107 -3.53 22.67 19.64
CA ASN A 107 -4.02 23.48 20.75
C ASN A 107 -2.93 23.78 21.78
N ARG A 108 -2.04 22.82 22.06
CA ARG A 108 -0.91 23.01 22.96
C ARG A 108 0.10 23.99 22.41
N VAL A 109 0.48 23.87 21.14
CA VAL A 109 1.36 24.84 20.46
C VAL A 109 0.76 26.24 20.51
N LYS A 110 -0.55 26.38 20.26
CA LYS A 110 -1.23 27.68 20.37
C LYS A 110 -1.27 28.24 21.79
N GLN A 111 -1.26 27.39 22.81
CA GLN A 111 -1.11 27.84 24.20
C GLN A 111 0.33 28.27 24.48
N ASP A 112 1.32 27.48 24.05
CA ASP A 112 2.74 27.78 24.20
C ASP A 112 3.09 29.11 23.48
N GLU A 113 2.56 29.35 22.28
CA GLU A 113 2.71 30.63 21.55
C GLU A 113 2.17 31.82 22.34
N LYS A 114 1.05 31.66 23.05
CA LYS A 114 0.51 32.72 23.92
C LYS A 114 1.37 32.96 25.15
N GLU A 115 1.99 31.92 25.70
CA GLU A 115 2.91 32.05 26.82
C GLU A 115 4.21 32.75 26.40
N VAL A 116 4.74 32.42 25.21
CA VAL A 116 5.89 33.10 24.62
C VAL A 116 5.59 34.59 24.40
N ALA A 117 4.42 34.94 23.85
CA ALA A 117 4.04 36.34 23.66
C ALA A 117 4.01 37.15 24.97
N LYS A 118 3.58 36.53 26.08
CA LYS A 118 3.64 37.17 27.41
C LYS A 118 5.06 37.34 27.94
N GLN A 119 5.94 36.37 27.68
CA GLN A 119 7.36 36.48 28.05
C GLN A 119 8.04 37.61 27.27
N ASP A 120 7.73 37.78 26.00
CA ASP A 120 8.23 38.90 25.19
C ASP A 120 7.71 40.24 25.72
N GLU A 121 6.45 40.33 26.15
CA GLU A 121 5.93 41.54 26.81
C GLU A 121 6.66 41.83 28.13
N PHE A 122 6.95 40.81 28.93
CA PHE A 122 7.71 40.95 30.16
C PHE A 122 9.16 41.38 29.91
N LEU A 123 9.81 40.82 28.90
CA LEU A 123 11.15 41.26 28.46
C LEU A 123 11.15 42.72 28.00
N ASN A 124 10.15 43.12 27.21
CA ASN A 124 10.00 44.52 26.80
C ASN A 124 9.80 45.47 28.00
N GLN A 125 9.13 45.02 29.08
CA GLN A 125 9.02 45.80 30.32
C GLN A 125 10.35 45.88 31.06
N ILE A 126 11.12 44.79 31.11
CA ILE A 126 12.47 44.80 31.70
C ILE A 126 13.37 45.79 30.95
N ASP A 127 13.38 45.76 29.62
CA ASP A 127 14.19 46.67 28.82
C ASP A 127 13.81 48.14 29.04
N ARG A 128 12.51 48.44 29.16
CA ARG A 128 12.03 49.80 29.51
C ARG A 128 12.49 50.21 30.90
N ASN A 129 12.34 49.33 31.89
CA ASN A 129 12.77 49.61 33.26
C ASN A 129 14.30 49.80 33.34
N GLU A 130 15.08 49.06 32.54
CA GLU A 130 16.53 49.25 32.47
C GLU A 130 16.88 50.63 31.87
N MET A 131 16.19 51.07 30.81
CA MET A 131 16.35 52.43 30.27
C MET A 131 15.99 53.49 31.31
N GLU A 132 14.87 53.35 32.01
CA GLU A 132 14.45 54.30 33.05
C GLU A 132 15.45 54.35 34.21
N LEU A 133 16.01 53.20 34.62
CA LEU A 133 17.06 53.13 35.64
C LEU A 133 18.36 53.78 35.17
N LYS A 134 18.71 53.64 33.88
CA LYS A 134 19.86 54.31 33.29
C LYS A 134 19.66 55.82 33.27
N ASP A 135 18.49 56.29 32.84
CA ASP A 135 18.14 57.72 32.84
C ASP A 135 18.13 58.28 34.27
N LEU A 136 17.57 57.54 35.24
CA LEU A 136 17.62 57.91 36.66
C LEU A 136 19.05 57.99 37.18
N ARG A 137 19.91 57.03 36.81
CA ARG A 137 21.33 57.03 37.19
C ARG A 137 22.06 58.23 36.59
N ASP A 138 21.81 58.56 35.33
CA ASP A 138 22.41 59.71 34.67
C ASP A 138 21.89 61.02 35.27
N ASN A 139 20.61 61.11 35.63
CA ASN A 139 20.05 62.25 36.36
C ASN A 139 20.67 62.42 37.75
N ILE A 140 20.86 61.33 38.51
CA ILE A 140 21.57 61.37 39.81
C ILE A 140 23.03 61.82 39.61
N ARG A 141 23.70 61.37 38.54
CA ARG A 141 25.07 61.80 38.22
C ARG A 141 25.10 63.30 37.90
N SER A 142 24.15 63.80 37.13
CA SER A 142 24.01 65.22 36.81
C SER A 142 23.72 66.07 38.05
N LEU A 143 22.75 65.66 38.88
CA LEU A 143 22.47 66.30 40.18
C LEU A 143 23.69 66.32 41.10
N ARG A 144 24.44 65.20 41.15
CA ARG A 144 25.68 65.14 41.91
C ARG A 144 26.71 66.13 41.35
N SER A 145 26.84 66.24 40.03
CA SER A 145 27.75 67.21 39.40
C SER A 145 27.35 68.67 39.63
N GLU A 146 26.04 68.96 39.70
CA GLU A 146 25.51 70.29 40.04
C GLU A 146 25.68 70.61 41.53
N LEU A 147 25.52 69.62 42.42
CA LEU A 147 25.78 69.79 43.86
C LEU A 147 27.28 69.86 44.19
N THR A 148 28.14 69.25 43.37
CA THR A 148 29.59 69.38 43.48
C THR A 148 30.10 70.54 42.63
N VAL A 149 29.57 71.74 42.86
CA VAL A 149 30.40 72.94 42.74
C VAL A 149 31.20 72.98 44.04
N ASP A 150 32.50 72.71 43.92
CA ASP A 150 33.52 72.75 44.99
C ASP A 150 33.73 71.46 45.82
N VAL A 151 34.29 70.38 45.22
CA VAL A 151 35.43 69.59 45.78
C VAL A 151 36.08 68.76 44.64
N GLY A 152 37.42 68.76 44.56
CA GLY A 152 38.26 68.15 43.52
C GLY A 152 38.14 66.62 43.29
N PRO A 153 38.87 66.08 42.31
CA PRO A 153 38.53 64.81 41.65
C PRO A 153 38.94 63.60 42.48
N VAL A 154 38.04 62.63 42.62
CA VAL A 154 38.41 61.26 43.02
C VAL A 154 37.90 60.29 41.97
N SER A 155 38.86 59.69 41.28
CA SER A 155 38.69 58.63 40.30
C SER A 155 38.43 57.30 41.01
N SER A 156 37.33 56.64 40.69
CA SER A 156 37.15 55.19 40.96
C SER A 156 36.27 54.56 39.88
N VAL A 157 36.90 54.23 38.75
CA VAL A 157 36.33 53.33 37.75
C VAL A 157 36.37 51.92 38.33
N THR A 158 35.21 51.43 38.77
CA THR A 158 35.03 50.01 39.14
C THR A 158 33.90 49.45 38.29
N SER A 159 34.24 49.07 37.05
CA SER A 159 33.35 48.30 36.18
C SER A 159 33.52 46.81 36.53
N LYS A 160 32.81 46.36 37.56
CA LYS A 160 32.54 44.94 37.79
C LYS A 160 31.09 44.68 37.44
N THR A 161 30.84 44.30 36.18
CA THR A 161 29.60 43.62 35.78
C THR A 161 29.87 42.14 35.82
N SER A 162 29.58 41.54 36.97
CA SER A 162 29.36 40.11 37.14
C SER A 162 28.01 39.76 36.52
N GLY A 163 28.02 39.24 35.29
CA GLY A 163 26.87 38.56 34.69
C GLY A 163 26.79 37.14 35.24
N ILE A 164 25.96 36.96 36.25
CA ILE A 164 25.54 35.67 36.79
C ILE A 164 24.35 35.19 35.96
N GLU A 165 24.50 33.98 35.41
CA GLU A 165 23.48 32.96 35.13
C GLU A 165 22.29 33.31 34.22
N ALA A 166 22.15 32.55 33.14
CA ALA A 166 21.16 31.46 33.15
C ALA A 166 21.37 30.51 31.96
N ASN A 167 21.96 29.35 32.26
CA ASN A 167 21.87 28.14 31.44
C ASN A 167 20.40 27.66 31.41
N PHE A 168 19.61 28.10 30.44
CA PHE A 168 18.37 27.42 30.07
C PHE A 168 18.54 26.76 28.71
N ILE A 169 19.19 25.59 28.70
CA ILE A 169 19.05 24.62 27.62
C ILE A 169 17.68 23.95 27.82
N VAL A 170 16.62 24.67 27.44
CA VAL A 170 15.33 24.04 27.13
C VAL A 170 15.58 23.24 25.85
N LYS A 171 15.29 21.93 25.91
CA LYS A 171 15.54 20.89 24.89
C LYS A 171 15.71 21.44 23.46
N PRO A 172 16.75 20.99 22.71
CA PRO A 172 17.00 21.51 21.37
C PRO A 172 15.74 21.32 20.51
N TYR A 173 15.25 22.44 19.97
CA TYR A 173 14.13 22.49 19.04
C TYR A 173 14.45 21.54 17.89
N LYS A 174 13.76 20.39 17.80
CA LYS A 174 13.89 19.54 16.62
C LYS A 174 13.22 20.31 15.48
N PRO A 175 13.95 20.65 14.40
CA PRO A 175 13.36 21.34 13.27
C PRO A 175 12.17 20.50 12.78
N LEU A 176 11.03 21.14 12.49
CA LEU A 176 9.80 20.49 12.04
C LEU A 176 10.09 19.56 10.85
N GLU A 177 11.04 19.95 10.00
CA GLU A 177 11.56 19.20 8.86
C GLU A 177 12.13 17.84 9.25
N THR A 178 12.88 17.79 10.36
CA THR A 178 13.47 16.56 10.88
C THR A 178 12.40 15.65 11.46
N GLU A 179 11.40 16.23 12.14
CA GLU A 179 10.26 15.47 12.66
C GLU A 179 9.40 14.89 11.53
N LEU A 180 9.10 15.69 10.50
CA LEU A 180 8.35 15.26 9.33
C LEU A 180 9.06 14.13 8.58
N ALA A 181 10.37 14.27 8.34
CA ALA A 181 11.18 13.24 7.69
C ALA A 181 11.20 11.94 8.50
N THR A 182 11.34 12.04 9.83
CA THR A 182 11.36 10.86 10.71
C THR A 182 10.02 10.13 10.70
N GLN A 183 8.91 10.88 10.69
CA GLN A 183 7.57 10.30 10.64
C GLN A 183 7.29 9.61 9.30
N ILE A 184 7.71 10.21 8.18
CA ILE A 184 7.54 9.58 6.86
C ILE A 184 8.31 8.26 6.76
N VAL A 185 9.55 8.22 7.23
CA VAL A 185 10.34 6.98 7.30
C VAL A 185 9.65 5.93 8.17
N ARG A 186 9.06 6.35 9.30
CA ARG A 186 8.32 5.45 10.19
C ARG A 186 7.09 4.86 9.50
N VAL A 187 6.29 5.69 8.82
CA VAL A 187 5.11 5.25 8.06
C VAL A 187 5.48 4.26 6.96
N ASN A 188 6.56 4.54 6.20
CA ASN A 188 7.02 3.62 5.16
C ASN A 188 7.42 2.26 5.74
N ARG A 189 8.01 2.24 6.94
CA ARG A 189 8.39 1.01 7.64
C ARG A 189 7.18 0.21 8.10
N GLU A 190 6.17 0.87 8.67
CA GLU A 190 4.91 0.22 9.07
C GLU A 190 4.16 -0.37 7.87
N LEU A 191 4.16 0.33 6.74
CA LEU A 191 3.59 -0.16 5.49
C LEU A 191 4.26 -1.45 4.98
N GLU A 192 5.60 -1.55 5.07
CA GLU A 192 6.31 -2.79 4.72
C GLU A 192 6.03 -3.93 5.72
N ILE A 193 5.88 -3.63 7.02
CA ILE A 193 5.45 -4.64 8.00
C ILE A 193 4.06 -5.16 7.63
N LEU A 194 3.13 -4.28 7.28
CA LEU A 194 1.78 -4.65 6.90
C LEU A 194 1.76 -5.52 5.62
N LYS A 195 2.63 -5.22 4.65
CA LYS A 195 2.81 -6.04 3.44
C LYS A 195 3.30 -7.45 3.76
N MET A 196 4.23 -7.61 4.70
CA MET A 196 4.68 -8.94 5.14
C MET A 196 3.59 -9.72 5.87
N GLN A 197 2.71 -9.04 6.60
CA GLN A 197 1.60 -9.67 7.32
C GLN A 197 0.42 -10.06 6.42
N LEU A 198 0.30 -9.49 5.22
CA LEU A 198 -0.80 -9.70 4.28
C LEU A 198 -0.32 -10.27 2.93
N PRO A 199 0.25 -11.49 2.89
CA PRO A 199 0.84 -12.07 1.68
C PRO A 199 -0.17 -12.39 0.56
N ASN A 200 -1.47 -12.50 0.89
CA ASN A 200 -2.54 -12.83 -0.06
C ASN A 200 -3.22 -11.60 -0.67
N CYS A 201 -2.78 -10.38 -0.32
CA CYS A 201 -3.35 -9.14 -0.84
C CYS A 201 -2.51 -8.61 -2.00
N ASP A 202 -2.68 -9.23 -3.17
CA ASP A 202 -1.92 -8.90 -4.40
C ASP A 202 -2.03 -7.43 -4.83
N HIS A 203 -3.10 -6.74 -4.42
CA HIS A 203 -3.31 -5.32 -4.70
C HIS A 203 -2.61 -4.37 -3.71
N PHE A 204 -2.21 -4.86 -2.53
CA PHE A 204 -1.62 -4.03 -1.48
C PHE A 204 -0.32 -3.33 -1.91
N PRO A 205 0.62 -3.99 -2.63
CA PRO A 205 1.80 -3.30 -3.18
C PRO A 205 1.44 -2.15 -4.13
N ASN A 206 0.36 -2.28 -4.92
CA ASN A 206 -0.05 -1.24 -5.86
C ASN A 206 -0.63 0.00 -5.17
N LEU A 207 -1.21 -0.16 -3.98
CA LEU A 207 -1.69 0.95 -3.14
C LEU A 207 -0.55 1.55 -2.29
N MET A 208 0.35 0.71 -1.78
CA MET A 208 1.45 1.10 -0.91
C MET A 208 2.55 1.88 -1.64
N ASN A 209 3.00 1.38 -2.79
CA ASN A 209 4.16 1.92 -3.50
C ASN A 209 4.00 3.41 -3.89
N PRO A 210 2.84 3.88 -4.38
CA PRO A 210 2.62 5.30 -4.66
C PRO A 210 2.73 6.17 -3.40
N VAL A 211 2.21 5.71 -2.26
CA VAL A 211 2.25 6.44 -0.99
C VAL A 211 3.69 6.56 -0.48
N GLN A 212 4.46 5.46 -0.53
CA GLN A 212 5.87 5.48 -0.15
C GLN A 212 6.70 6.42 -1.03
N LYS A 213 6.52 6.36 -2.36
CA LYS A 213 7.18 7.27 -3.30
C LYS A 213 6.82 8.73 -3.06
N LEU A 214 5.56 9.01 -2.75
CA LEU A 214 5.13 10.37 -2.42
C LEU A 214 5.79 10.85 -1.11
N GLY A 215 5.82 10.00 -0.08
CA GLY A 215 6.51 10.28 1.17
C GLY A 215 8.01 10.57 0.98
N GLU A 216 8.71 9.74 0.21
CA GLU A 216 10.12 9.95 -0.12
C GLU A 216 10.33 11.27 -0.87
N LYS A 217 9.44 11.59 -1.83
CA LYS A 217 9.50 12.86 -2.57
C LYS A 217 9.27 14.07 -1.67
N VAL A 218 8.29 14.01 -0.76
CA VAL A 218 8.03 15.08 0.22
C VAL A 218 9.21 15.23 1.18
N THR A 219 9.76 14.13 1.67
CA THR A 219 10.96 14.17 2.53
C THR A 219 12.15 14.80 1.80
N GLY A 220 12.35 14.41 0.54
CA GLY A 220 13.38 14.98 -0.32
C GLY A 220 13.17 16.47 -0.60
N MET A 221 11.94 16.91 -0.83
CA MET A 221 11.61 18.34 -1.00
C MET A 221 11.83 19.11 0.30
N VAL A 222 11.31 18.62 1.43
CA VAL A 222 11.48 19.25 2.74
C VAL A 222 12.96 19.38 3.09
N MET A 223 13.77 18.34 2.90
CA MET A 223 15.20 18.40 3.19
C MET A 223 16.01 19.26 2.20
N LYS A 224 15.51 19.46 0.97
CA LYS A 224 16.19 20.23 -0.09
C LYS A 224 15.80 21.71 -0.06
N ASP A 225 14.53 22.02 0.15
CA ASP A 225 13.96 23.36 0.15
C ASP A 225 14.04 24.02 1.54
N LEU A 226 14.18 23.22 2.60
CA LEU A 226 14.50 23.65 3.96
C LEU A 226 15.76 22.90 4.43
N PRO A 227 16.96 23.26 3.92
CA PRO A 227 18.19 22.70 4.46
C PRO A 227 18.23 23.00 5.96
N ALA A 228 18.63 22.01 6.76
CA ALA A 228 18.82 22.19 8.20
C ALA A 228 19.62 23.48 8.40
N LYS A 229 18.98 24.50 9.00
CA LYS A 229 19.62 25.80 9.23
C LYS A 229 21.01 25.56 9.80
N LYS A 230 22.05 26.10 9.16
CA LYS A 230 23.39 26.01 9.76
C LYS A 230 23.29 26.65 11.14
N LEU A 231 24.08 26.18 12.10
CA LEU A 231 24.07 26.74 13.46
C LEU A 231 24.09 28.28 13.43
N GLN A 232 24.83 28.86 12.48
CA GLN A 232 24.89 30.29 12.21
C GLN A 232 23.55 30.91 11.80
N ASP A 233 22.78 30.31 10.90
CA ASP A 233 21.47 30.82 10.46
C ASP A 233 20.43 30.78 11.58
N PHE A 234 20.60 29.87 12.56
CA PHE A 234 19.81 29.83 13.79
C PHE A 234 20.27 30.92 14.78
N LEU A 235 21.58 31.06 14.98
CA LEU A 235 22.17 32.13 15.80
C LEU A 235 21.75 33.51 15.29
N ASP A 236 21.70 33.72 13.97
CA ASP A 236 21.29 34.99 13.36
C ASP A 236 19.80 35.31 13.57
N THR A 237 18.95 34.29 13.80
CA THR A 237 17.55 34.50 14.20
C THR A 237 17.36 34.80 15.68
N LEU A 238 18.41 34.66 16.50
CA LEU A 238 18.37 35.05 17.90
C LEU A 238 18.67 36.57 18.04
N PRO A 239 18.08 37.24 19.07
CA PRO A 239 18.41 38.63 19.40
C PRO A 239 19.93 38.80 19.61
N PRO A 240 20.51 40.00 19.32
CA PRO A 240 21.96 40.22 19.33
C PRO A 240 22.69 39.74 20.59
N MET A 241 22.02 39.77 21.75
CA MET A 241 22.58 39.34 23.04
C MET A 241 22.70 37.83 23.23
N LYS A 242 22.25 37.02 22.27
CA LYS A 242 22.32 35.55 22.28
C LYS A 242 23.12 34.99 21.09
N ARG A 243 23.85 35.84 20.37
CA ARG A 243 24.65 35.47 19.19
C ARG A 243 26.10 35.09 19.50
N ASP A 244 26.56 35.41 20.72
CA ASP A 244 27.90 35.10 21.24
C ASP A 244 27.93 33.81 22.08
#